data_AF-A0A653DDH1-F1
#
_entry.id   AF-A0A653DDH1-F1
#
_cell.length_a   1.000
_cell.length_b   1.000
_cell.length_c   1.000
_cell.angle_alpha   90.00
_cell.angle_beta   90.00
_cell.angle_gamma   90.00
#
_symmetry.space_group_name_H-M   'P 1'
#
loop_
_entity.id
_entity.type
_entity.pdbx_description
1 polymer ?
#
loop_
_entity_poly.entity_id
_entity_poly.type
_entity_poly.pdbx_seq_one_letter_code
_entity_poly.pdbx_strand_id
1 'polypeptide(L)'
;RPRSTQEDEVVLEQVAEDPSTSVRFIERRTGVSKSQAQRILKRYEYHPYHIQRVQTLLSSDYATRVSFCRTMLEKQDFVER
;
A
#
# COMPACT_ATOMS: atom_id res chain seq x y z
N ARG A 1 -21.01 -4.09 2.18
CA ARG A 1 -19.90 -4.70 1.40
C ARG A 1 -20.54 -5.54 0.29
N PRO A 2 -20.18 -5.39 -1.00
CA PRO A 2 -20.63 -6.34 -2.01
C PRO A 2 -20.20 -7.76 -1.62
N ARG A 3 -21.00 -8.77 -1.98
CA ARG A 3 -20.67 -10.17 -1.69
C ARG A 3 -19.34 -10.51 -2.40
N SER A 4 -18.32 -10.91 -1.64
CA SER A 4 -17.03 -11.32 -2.23
C SER A 4 -17.21 -12.63 -2.98
N THR A 5 -16.59 -12.72 -4.15
CA THR A 5 -16.54 -13.94 -4.95
C THR A 5 -15.19 -14.64 -4.77
N GLN A 6 -15.08 -15.91 -5.16
CA GLN A 6 -13.80 -16.62 -5.18
C GLN A 6 -12.78 -15.88 -6.06
N GLU A 7 -13.21 -15.31 -7.20
CA GLU A 7 -12.34 -14.50 -8.07
C GLU A 7 -11.86 -13.23 -7.35
N ASP A 8 -12.72 -12.60 -6.55
CA ASP A 8 -12.33 -11.43 -5.76
C ASP A 8 -11.20 -11.78 -4.80
N GLU A 9 -11.35 -12.87 -4.04
CA GLU A 9 -10.38 -13.30 -3.03
C GLU A 9 -9.03 -13.62 -3.65
N VAL A 10 -9.02 -14.41 -4.73
CA VAL A 10 -7.79 -14.80 -5.42
C VAL A 10 -7.07 -13.59 -6.03
N VAL A 11 -7.80 -12.62 -6.59
CA VAL A 11 -7.19 -11.38 -7.12
C VAL A 11 -6.63 -10.50 -6.00
N LEU A 12 -7.37 -10.35 -4.90
CA LEU A 12 -6.96 -9.51 -3.77
C LEU A 12 -5.75 -10.10 -3.02
N GLU A 13 -5.67 -11.43 -2.90
CA GLU A 13 -4.53 -12.12 -2.31
C GLU A 13 -3.23 -11.83 -3.08
N GLN A 14 -3.28 -11.88 -4.42
CA GLN A 14 -2.10 -11.57 -5.25
C GLN A 14 -1.56 -10.14 -5.03
N VAL A 15 -2.45 -9.17 -4.81
CA VAL A 15 -2.04 -7.78 -4.56
C VAL A 15 -1.65 -7.55 -3.10
N ALA A 16 -2.21 -8.32 -2.16
CA ALA A 16 -1.81 -8.28 -0.75
C ALA A 16 -0.40 -8.84 -0.53
N GLU A 17 -0.03 -9.91 -1.26
CA GLU A 17 1.32 -10.48 -1.22
C GLU A 17 2.36 -9.54 -1.85
N ASP A 18 2.06 -9.00 -3.03
CA ASP A 18 2.94 -8.05 -3.73
C ASP A 18 2.11 -6.93 -4.40
N PRO A 19 2.06 -5.74 -3.79
CA PRO A 19 1.34 -4.58 -4.35
C PRO A 19 1.89 -4.08 -5.69
N SER A 20 3.11 -4.49 -6.09
CA SER A 20 3.69 -4.13 -7.39
C SER A 20 3.19 -5.02 -8.54
N THR A 21 2.38 -6.03 -8.22
CA THR A 21 1.84 -6.99 -9.18
C THR A 21 1.01 -6.32 -10.27
N SER A 22 1.33 -6.61 -11.54
CA SER A 22 0.53 -6.13 -12.67
C SER A 22 -0.73 -6.97 -12.89
N VAL A 23 -1.81 -6.36 -13.37
CA VAL A 23 -3.03 -7.11 -13.80
C VAL A 23 -2.75 -8.18 -14.85
N ARG A 24 -1.66 -8.04 -15.64
CA ARG A 24 -1.24 -9.08 -16.60
C ARG A 24 -0.59 -10.29 -15.93
N PHE A 25 0.03 -10.09 -14.78
CA PHE A 25 0.56 -11.17 -13.97
C PHE A 25 -0.57 -11.91 -13.27
N ILE A 26 -1.53 -11.18 -12.69
CA ILE A 26 -2.74 -11.75 -12.06
C ILE A 26 -3.47 -12.68 -13.03
N GLU A 27 -3.70 -12.26 -14.28
CA GLU A 27 -4.34 -13.12 -15.29
C GLU A 27 -3.56 -14.41 -15.55
N ARG A 28 -2.24 -14.32 -15.72
CA ARG A 28 -1.40 -15.51 -15.95
C ARG A 28 -1.38 -16.46 -14.76
N ARG A 29 -1.50 -15.93 -13.54
CA ARG A 29 -1.39 -16.68 -12.29
C ARG A 29 -2.71 -17.29 -11.84
N THR A 30 -3.82 -16.61 -12.09
CA THR A 30 -5.14 -16.92 -11.51
C THR A 30 -6.17 -17.34 -12.56
N GLY A 31 -5.93 -17.05 -13.84
CA GLY A 31 -6.90 -17.24 -14.93
C GLY A 31 -7.97 -16.16 -15.01
N VAL A 32 -8.06 -15.25 -14.03
CA VAL A 32 -9.01 -14.12 -14.06
C VAL A 32 -8.55 -13.11 -15.11
N SER A 33 -9.41 -12.78 -16.06
CA SER A 33 -9.05 -11.87 -17.15
C SER A 33 -8.58 -10.50 -16.62
N LYS A 34 -7.66 -9.85 -17.35
CA LYS A 34 -7.14 -8.52 -16.97
C LYS A 34 -8.25 -7.50 -16.68
N SER A 35 -9.31 -7.47 -17.48
CA SER A 35 -10.44 -6.55 -17.32
C SER A 35 -11.26 -6.83 -16.06
N GLN A 36 -11.46 -8.11 -15.75
CA GLN A 36 -12.12 -8.55 -14.51
C GLN A 36 -11.27 -8.20 -13.28
N ALA A 37 -9.97 -8.53 -13.30
CA ALA A 37 -9.05 -8.20 -12.23
C ALA A 37 -9.03 -6.68 -11.97
N GLN A 38 -8.95 -5.85 -13.01
CA GLN A 38 -9.01 -4.39 -12.88
C GLN A 38 -10.33 -3.90 -12.26
N ARG A 39 -11.47 -4.52 -12.64
CA ARG A 39 -12.79 -4.18 -12.08
C ARG A 39 -12.91 -4.58 -10.61
N ILE A 40 -12.34 -5.72 -10.22
CA ILE A 40 -12.26 -6.17 -8.82
C ILE A 40 -11.43 -5.17 -8.02
N LEU A 41 -10.19 -4.88 -8.44
CA LEU A 41 -9.31 -3.94 -7.73
C LEU A 41 -9.96 -2.57 -7.54
N LYS A 42 -10.61 -2.03 -8.57
CA LYS A 42 -11.34 -0.75 -8.47
C LYS A 42 -12.50 -0.81 -7.47
N ARG A 43 -13.22 -1.93 -7.39
CA ARG A 43 -14.36 -2.10 -6.47
C ARG A 43 -13.93 -2.14 -5.00
N TYR A 44 -12.74 -2.67 -4.73
CA TYR A 44 -12.15 -2.74 -3.40
C TYR A 44 -11.18 -1.59 -3.11
N GLU A 45 -11.17 -0.54 -3.94
CA GLU A 45 -10.38 0.68 -3.73
C GLU A 45 -8.85 0.45 -3.74
N TYR A 46 -8.40 -0.59 -4.43
CA TYR A 46 -6.99 -0.81 -4.71
C TYR A 46 -6.55 0.07 -5.88
N HIS A 47 -5.87 1.17 -5.56
CA HIS A 47 -5.32 2.11 -6.52
C HIS A 47 -3.84 1.85 -6.78
N PRO A 48 -3.41 1.77 -8.05
CA PRO A 48 -1.98 1.71 -8.37
C PRO A 48 -1.27 2.97 -7.85
N TYR A 49 -0.12 2.78 -7.22
CA TYR A 49 0.76 3.86 -6.80
C TYR A 49 2.16 3.64 -7.36
N HIS A 50 2.83 4.72 -7.73
CA HIS A 50 4.21 4.67 -8.16
C HIS A 50 5.12 4.84 -6.95
N ILE A 51 5.77 3.74 -6.53
CA ILE A 51 6.77 3.79 -5.47
C ILE A 51 7.95 4.63 -5.95
N GLN A 52 8.07 5.85 -5.41
CA GLN A 52 9.25 6.67 -5.59
C GLN A 52 10.22 6.42 -4.45
N ARG A 53 11.35 5.78 -4.76
CA ARG A 53 12.44 5.60 -3.79
C ARG A 53 13.13 6.94 -3.59
N VAL A 54 12.93 7.54 -2.42
CA VAL A 54 13.71 8.69 -1.94
C VAL A 54 14.81 8.23 -0.99
N GLN A 55 15.70 9.15 -0.61
CA GLN A 55 16.91 8.97 0.22
C GLN A 55 16.89 7.70 1.09
N THR A 56 17.93 6.87 0.96
CA THR A 56 18.08 5.65 1.76
C THR A 56 18.17 5.99 3.23
N LEU A 57 17.31 5.40 4.05
CA LEU A 57 17.40 5.49 5.51
C LEU A 57 18.58 4.65 6.01
N LEU A 58 19.54 5.30 6.66
CA LEU A 58 20.63 4.64 7.35
C LEU A 58 20.17 4.23 8.76
N SER A 59 20.82 3.22 9.34
CA SER A 59 20.51 2.74 10.69
C SER A 59 20.64 3.85 11.76
N SER A 60 21.52 4.82 11.53
CA SER A 60 21.68 6.01 12.38
C SER A 60 20.47 6.95 12.36
N ASP A 61 19.71 6.98 11.26
CA ASP A 61 18.65 7.97 11.05
C ASP A 61 17.42 7.67 11.92
N TYR A 62 17.18 6.41 12.29
CA TYR A 62 16.01 6.03 13.08
C TYR A 62 15.95 6.76 14.42
N ALA A 63 17.06 6.76 15.17
CA ALA A 63 17.14 7.43 16.46
C ALA A 63 16.95 8.95 16.31
N THR A 64 17.64 9.55 15.35
CA THR A 64 17.56 11.00 15.06
C THR A 64 16.14 11.42 14.68
N ARG A 65 15.46 10.65 13.84
CA ARG A 65 14.08 10.94 13.42
C ARG A 65 13.09 10.84 14.58
N VAL A 66 13.22 9.82 15.44
CA VAL A 66 12.37 9.70 16.64
C VAL A 66 12.60 10.87 17.59
N SER A 67 13.85 11.25 17.84
CA SER A 67 14.18 12.41 18.68
C SER A 67 13.57 13.68 18.11
N PHE A 68 13.72 13.91 16.81
CA PHE A 68 13.14 15.07 16.13
C PHE A 68 11.63 15.14 16.31
N CYS A 69 10.91 14.04 16.05
CA CYS A 69 9.46 13.98 16.20
C CYS A 69 9.02 14.29 17.64
N ARG A 70 9.70 13.72 18.65
CA ARG A 70 9.40 14.01 20.07
C ARG A 70 9.58 15.49 20.40
N THR A 71 10.71 16.07 20.01
CA THR A 71 10.97 17.50 20.22
C THR A 71 9.95 18.39 19.53
N MET A 72 9.47 18.02 18.34
CA MET A 72 8.45 18.80 17.64
C MET A 72 7.07 18.70 18.32
N LEU A 73 6.68 17.52 18.78
CA LEU A 73 5.44 17.33 19.54
C LEU A 73 5.46 18.12 20.86
N GLU A 74 6.55 18.06 21.62
CA GLU A 74 6.71 18.85 22.85
C GLU A 74 6.60 20.36 22.60
N LYS A 75 7.15 20.84 21.49
CA LYS A 75 7.03 22.24 21.08
C LYS A 75 5.62 22.61 20.66
N GLN A 76 4.91 21.72 19.95
CA GLN A 76 3.52 21.94 19.57
C GLN A 76 2.62 22.05 20.82
N ASP A 77 2.76 21.13 21.76
CA ASP A 77 2.02 21.13 23.04
C ASP A 77 2.36 22.33 23.93
N PHE A 78 3.53 22.95 23.74
CA PHE A 78 3.90 24.19 24.42
C PHE A 78 3.28 25.43 23.76
N VAL A 79 3.10 25.41 22.44
CA VAL A 79 2.48 26.52 21.68
C VAL A 79 0.96 26.53 21.80
N GLU A 80 0.33 25.37 21.98
CA GLU A 80 -1.13 25.22 22.14
C GLU A 80 -1.63 25.46 23.58
N ARG A 81 -0.74 25.69 24.53
CA ARG A 81 -1.06 26.05 25.93
C ARG A 81 -0.87 27.54 26.19
#